data_AF-A0AAU3ZKB6-F1
#
_entry.id   AF-A0AAU3ZKB6-F1
#
_cell.length_a   1.000
_cell.length_b   1.000
_cell.length_c   1.000
_cell.angle_alpha   90.00
_cell.angle_beta   90.00
_cell.angle_gamma   90.00
#
_symmetry.space_group_name_H-M   'P 1'
#
loop_
_entity.id
_entity.type
_entity.pdbx_description
1 polymer ?
#
loop_
_entity_poly.entity_id
_entity_poly.type
_entity_poly.pdbx_seq_one_letter_code
_entity_poly.pdbx_strand_id
1 'polypeptide(L)' 'MTTDWPYLDVHQSRTHEPTPYEYRLASALEEVFTHEGHELADVVRGLNARQVHSPDGAPWTEQSFRDEINRLGA' A
#
# COMPACT_ATOMS: atom_id res chain seq x y z
N MET A 1 -26.17 1.12 -9.43
CA MET A 1 -25.62 0.89 -10.79
C MET A 1 -24.82 -0.39 -10.70
N THR A 2 -25.37 -1.49 -11.21
CA THR A 2 -24.72 -2.81 -11.17
C THR A 2 -23.67 -2.83 -12.27
N THR A 3 -22.42 -2.82 -11.87
CA THR A 3 -21.26 -2.80 -12.77
C THR A 3 -21.01 -4.21 -13.30
N ASP A 4 -21.94 -4.73 -14.09
CA ASP A 4 -21.83 -6.06 -14.68
C ASP A 4 -20.97 -5.95 -15.94
N TRP A 5 -19.64 -5.96 -15.74
CA TRP A 5 -18.70 -6.10 -16.85
C TRP A 5 -18.63 -7.59 -17.19
N PRO A 6 -19.20 -8.05 -18.31
CA PRO A 6 -19.43 -9.48 -18.59
C PRO A 6 -18.16 -10.33 -18.78
N TYR A 7 -16.98 -9.72 -18.62
CA TYR A 7 -15.68 -10.35 -18.79
C TYR A 7 -14.70 -10.07 -17.64
N LEU A 8 -15.10 -9.31 -16.60
CA LEU A 8 -14.23 -9.02 -15.47
C LEU A 8 -14.51 -10.01 -14.34
N ASP A 9 -13.81 -11.14 -14.35
CA ASP A 9 -13.73 -12.00 -13.17
C ASP A 9 -12.68 -11.41 -12.21
N VAL A 10 -13.13 -10.95 -11.05
CA VAL A 10 -12.30 -10.26 -10.07
C VAL A 10 -11.54 -11.30 -9.23
N HIS A 11 -10.34 -11.65 -9.67
CA HIS A 11 -9.44 -12.50 -8.90
C HIS A 11 -8.63 -11.68 -7.88
N GLN A 12 -9.28 -11.29 -6.78
CA GLN A 12 -8.68 -10.52 -5.69
C GLN A 12 -8.70 -11.33 -4.39
N SER A 13 -7.59 -11.33 -3.65
CA SER A 13 -7.49 -11.98 -2.32
C SER A 13 -8.11 -11.15 -1.19
N ARG A 14 -8.57 -9.92 -1.46
CA ARG A 14 -9.10 -9.02 -0.44
C ARG A 14 -10.32 -9.64 0.25
N THR A 15 -10.37 -9.56 1.58
CA THR A 15 -11.49 -10.05 2.40
C THR A 15 -12.43 -8.93 2.84
N HIS A 16 -12.04 -7.67 2.66
CA HIS A 16 -12.83 -6.48 2.98
C HIS A 16 -12.56 -5.34 1.99
N GLU A 17 -13.38 -4.30 2.07
CA GLU A 17 -13.15 -3.04 1.34
C GLU A 17 -11.95 -2.30 1.95
N PRO A 18 -11.07 -1.65 1.16
CA PRO A 18 -9.91 -0.98 1.72
C PRO A 18 -10.29 0.11 2.71
N THR A 19 -9.55 0.18 3.81
CA THR A 19 -9.71 1.21 4.83
C THR A 19 -9.14 2.54 4.36
N PRO A 20 -9.51 3.69 4.98
CA PRO A 20 -8.88 4.97 4.66
C PRO A 20 -7.36 4.98 4.83
N TYR A 21 -6.84 4.16 5.74
CA TYR A 21 -5.41 3.96 5.93
C TYR A 21 -4.78 3.26 4.71
N GLU A 22 -5.37 2.15 4.27
CA GLU A 22 -4.89 1.39 3.10
C GLU A 22 -4.95 2.21 1.82
N TYR A 23 -6.00 3.00 1.61
CA TYR A 23 -6.06 3.94 0.49
C TYR A 23 -4.93 4.96 0.53
N ARG A 24 -4.65 5.54 1.69
CA ARG A 24 -3.56 6.50 1.85
C ARG A 24 -2.19 5.86 1.59
N LEU A 25 -1.98 4.65 2.11
CA LEU A 25 -0.75 3.89 1.88
C LEU A 25 -0.58 3.59 0.38
N ALA A 26 -1.65 3.13 -0.29
CA ALA A 26 -1.63 2.84 -1.72
C ALA A 26 -1.27 4.08 -2.56
N SER A 27 -1.93 5.22 -2.33
CA SER A 27 -1.60 6.46 -3.04
C SER A 27 -0.15 6.90 -2.80
N ALA A 28 0.37 6.74 -1.59
CA ALA A 28 1.77 7.06 -1.30
C ALA A 28 2.73 6.12 -2.03
N LEU A 29 2.42 4.82 -2.12
CA LEU A 29 3.22 3.85 -2.87
C LEU A 29 3.20 4.14 -4.37
N GLU A 30 2.06 4.50 -4.94
CA GLU A 30 1.92 4.91 -6.35
C GLU A 30 2.86 6.07 -6.68
N GLU A 31 2.90 7.08 -5.82
CA GLU A 31 3.81 8.23 -5.95
C GLU A 31 5.28 7.79 -5.90
N VAL A 32 5.65 6.94 -4.93
CA VAL A 32 7.02 6.40 -4.80
C VAL A 32 7.45 5.67 -6.07
N PHE A 33 6.64 4.74 -6.55
CA PHE A 33 6.97 3.95 -7.73
C PHE A 33 6.97 4.78 -9.02
N THR A 34 6.27 5.92 -9.03
CA THR A 34 6.25 6.82 -10.18
C THR A 34 7.49 7.71 -10.22
N HIS A 35 7.97 8.18 -9.06
CA HIS A 35 8.94 9.29 -9.00
C HIS A 35 10.28 8.95 -8.33
N GLU A 36 10.34 7.97 -7.43
CA GLU A 36 11.53 7.71 -6.62
C GLU A 36 12.29 6.44 -6.98
N GLY A 37 11.59 5.32 -7.17
CA GLY A 37 12.25 4.04 -7.42
C GLY A 37 11.38 2.84 -7.10
N HIS A 38 11.93 1.66 -7.36
CA HIS A 38 11.21 0.39 -7.27
C HIS A 38 11.79 -0.59 -6.22
N GLU A 39 12.88 -0.21 -5.56
CA GLU A 39 13.49 -1.03 -4.52
C GLU A 39 12.86 -0.71 -3.16
N LEU A 40 12.93 -1.67 -2.23
CA LEU A 40 12.34 -1.48 -0.89
C LEU A 40 12.92 -0.28 -0.14
N ALA A 41 14.21 0.00 -0.31
CA ALA A 41 14.85 1.16 0.30
C ALA A 41 14.26 2.48 -0.22
N ASP A 42 13.87 2.53 -1.51
CA ASP A 42 13.21 3.70 -2.10
C ASP A 42 11.81 3.89 -1.54
N VAL A 43 11.06 2.80 -1.35
CA VAL A 43 9.75 2.81 -0.70
C VAL A 43 9.83 3.37 0.71
N VAL A 44 10.70 2.82 1.55
CA VAL A 44 10.84 3.28 2.95
C VAL A 44 11.26 4.75 2.99
N ARG A 45 12.23 5.16 2.16
CA ARG A 45 12.65 6.56 2.05
C ARG A 45 11.51 7.47 1.60
N GLY A 46 10.76 7.06 0.58
CA GLY A 46 9.69 7.84 -0.03
C GLY A 46 8.47 8.02 0.88
N LEU A 47 8.08 6.97 1.63
CA LEU A 47 7.01 7.04 2.62
C LEU A 47 7.40 7.96 3.78
N ASN A 48 8.61 7.83 4.31
CA ASN A 48 9.10 8.67 5.41
C ASN A 48 9.23 10.14 5.01
N ALA A 49 9.72 10.43 3.79
CA ALA A 49 9.80 11.79 3.28
C ALA A 49 8.42 12.47 3.17
N ARG A 50 7.37 11.69 2.90
CA ARG A 50 5.97 12.14 2.83
C ARG A 50 5.25 12.15 4.18
N GLN A 51 5.95 11.83 5.28
CA GLN A 51 5.37 11.72 6.62
C GLN A 51 4.18 10.73 6.68
N VAL A 52 4.21 9.69 5.85
CA VAL A 52 3.29 8.56 5.96
C VAL A 52 3.85 7.64 7.04
N HIS A 53 3.17 7.57 8.17
CA HIS A 53 3.58 6.74 9.30
C HIS A 53 3.07 5.30 9.17
N SER A 54 3.79 4.37 9.79
CA SER A 54 3.30 3.00 10.01
C SER A 54 2.06 2.98 10.92
N PRO A 55 1.33 1.86 11.02
CA PRO A 55 0.11 1.77 11.83
C PRO A 55 0.31 2.13 13.31
N ASP A 56 1.52 1.95 13.83
CA ASP A 56 1.94 2.31 15.20
C ASP A 56 2.38 3.78 15.34
N GLY A 57 2.36 4.56 14.26
CA GLY A 57 2.78 5.96 14.23
C GLY A 57 4.28 6.19 14.09
N ALA A 58 5.09 5.14 13.98
CA ALA A 58 6.54 5.26 13.81
C ALA A 58 6.93 5.61 12.35
N PRO A 59 8.17 6.07 12.12
CA PRO A 59 8.77 6.04 10.78
C PRO A 59 8.92 4.61 10.27
N TRP A 60 8.78 4.42 8.97
CA TRP A 60 8.98 3.13 8.32
C TRP A 60 10.43 2.67 8.43
N THR A 61 10.57 1.37 8.69
CA THR A 61 11.79 0.59 8.43
C THR A 61 11.47 -0.44 7.37
N GLU A 62 12.48 -1.02 6.74
CA GLU A 62 12.24 -2.13 5.80
C GLU A 62 11.52 -3.32 6.46
N GLN A 63 11.82 -3.58 7.74
CA GLN A 63 11.19 -4.67 8.48
C GLN A 63 9.71 -4.38 8.74
N SER A 64 9.39 -3.21 9.31
CA SER A 64 8.00 -2.85 9.60
C SER A 64 7.15 -2.75 8.32
N PHE A 65 7.74 -2.33 7.20
CA PHE A 65 7.06 -2.36 5.90
C PHE A 65 6.75 -3.79 5.45
N ARG A 66 7.72 -4.71 5.50
CA ARG A 66 7.49 -6.12 5.13
C ARG A 66 6.43 -6.76 6.02
N ASP A 67 6.47 -6.50 7.32
CA ASP A 67 5.50 -7.02 8.28
C ASP A 67 4.09 -6.52 7.96
N GLU A 68 3.97 -5.25 7.60
CA GLU A 68 2.68 -4.68 7.21
C GLU A 68 2.15 -5.25 5.90
N ILE A 69 2.98 -5.32 4.85
CA ILE A 69 2.55 -5.90 3.57
C ILE A 69 2.16 -7.37 3.73
N ASN A 70 2.87 -8.12 4.58
CA ASN A 70 2.49 -9.48 4.93
C ASN A 70 1.14 -9.53 5.66
N ARG A 71 0.88 -8.61 6.61
CA ARG A 71 -0.41 -8.52 7.31
C ARG A 71 -1.56 -8.17 6.37
N LEU A 72 -1.36 -7.26 5.42
CA LEU A 72 -2.37 -6.83 4.45
C LEU A 72 -2.61 -7.85 3.33
N GLY A 73 -1.60 -8.66 3.01
CA GLY A 73 -1.69 -9.70 1.98
C GLY A 73 -2.15 -11.08 2.47
N ALA A 74 -2.28 -11.27 3.79
CA ALA A 74 -2.70 -12.52 4.43
C ALA A 74 -4.22 -12.77 4.41
#